data_AF-A0A066X1B3-F1
#
_entry.id   AF-A0A066X1B3-F1
#
_cell.length_a   1.000
_cell.length_b   1.000
_cell.length_c   1.000
_cell.angle_alpha   90.00
_cell.angle_beta   90.00
_cell.angle_gamma   90.00
#
_symmetry.space_group_name_H-M   'P 1'
#
loop_
_entity.id
_entity.type
_entity.pdbx_description
1 polymer ?
#
loop_
_entity_poly.entity_id
_entity_poly.type
_entity_poly.pdbx_seq_one_letter_code
_entity_poly.pdbx_strand_id
1 'polypeptide(L)'
;MTCSDVKQKIDSITYTQNRYFHSGALNICEAILSSKNFSKKVQTDIRNIYLELKTLSEPWGYWEKRNSPDSYMFNRIVDCLDSIYELM
;
A
#
# COMPACT_ATOMS: atom_id res chain seq x y z
N MET A 1 -4.45 -12.47 8.66
CA MET A 1 -3.14 -11.89 8.27
C MET A 1 -2.41 -11.49 9.53
N THR A 2 -1.13 -11.82 9.64
CA THR A 2 -0.24 -11.47 10.76
C THR A 2 0.69 -10.32 10.37
N CYS A 3 1.37 -9.70 11.34
CA CYS A 3 2.37 -8.66 11.07
C CYS A 3 3.49 -9.15 10.13
N SER A 4 3.94 -10.41 10.30
CA SER A 4 4.93 -11.03 9.42
C SER A 4 4.44 -11.17 7.98
N ASP A 5 3.16 -11.52 7.77
CA ASP A 5 2.55 -11.60 6.44
C ASP A 5 2.49 -10.22 5.76
N VAL A 6 2.20 -9.17 6.55
CA VAL A 6 2.18 -7.78 6.06
C VAL A 6 3.56 -7.38 5.56
N LYS A 7 4.60 -7.62 6.38
CA LYS A 7 5.99 -7.31 5.99
C LYS A 7 6.38 -8.01 4.69
N GLN A 8 6.15 -9.32 4.60
CA GLN A 8 6.49 -10.09 3.39
C GLN A 8 5.77 -9.56 2.15
N LYS A 9 4.50 -9.15 2.29
CA LYS A 9 3.74 -8.55 1.19
C LYS A 9 4.30 -7.19 0.78
N ILE A 10 4.67 -6.33 1.72
CA ILE A 10 5.31 -5.04 1.44
C ILE A 10 6.63 -5.26 0.70
N ASP A 11 7.50 -6.13 1.22
CA ASP A 11 8.80 -6.46 0.62
C ASP A 11 8.63 -7.01 -0.81
N SER A 12 7.57 -7.81 -1.05
CA SER A 12 7.30 -8.41 -2.37
C SER A 12 6.84 -7.40 -3.43
N ILE A 13 6.41 -6.20 -3.03
CA ILE A 13 5.92 -5.18 -3.98
C ILE A 13 6.86 -3.98 -4.11
N THR A 14 7.74 -3.74 -3.13
CA THR A 14 8.65 -2.58 -3.04
C THR A 14 9.89 -2.72 -3.92
N TYR A 15 9.69 -2.82 -5.24
CA TYR A 15 10.76 -2.75 -6.23
C TYR A 15 10.36 -1.83 -7.39
N THR A 16 11.34 -1.12 -7.94
CA THR A 16 11.11 0.02 -8.84
C THR A 16 10.47 -0.36 -10.19
N GLN A 17 10.59 -1.63 -10.61
CA GLN A 17 9.98 -2.13 -11.85
C GLN A 17 8.56 -2.69 -11.65
N ASN A 18 8.03 -2.68 -10.42
CA ASN A 18 6.71 -3.23 -10.14
C ASN A 18 5.59 -2.33 -10.67
N ARG A 19 4.97 -2.72 -11.78
CA ARG A 19 3.83 -1.99 -12.37
C ARG A 19 2.54 -2.10 -11.54
N TYR A 20 2.46 -3.10 -10.67
CA TYR A 20 1.33 -3.36 -9.78
C TYR A 20 1.59 -2.87 -8.35
N PHE A 21 2.57 -1.97 -8.15
CA PHE A 21 2.95 -1.50 -6.82
C PHE A 21 1.78 -0.82 -6.09
N HIS A 22 1.06 0.07 -6.78
CA HIS A 22 -0.09 0.79 -6.22
C HIS A 22 -1.27 -0.14 -5.89
N SER A 23 -1.67 -1.02 -6.82
CA SER A 23 -2.72 -2.00 -6.58
C SER A 23 -2.32 -3.02 -5.51
N GLY A 24 -1.03 -3.37 -5.44
CA GLY A 24 -0.43 -4.16 -4.37
C GLY A 24 -0.59 -3.49 -3.00
N ALA A 25 -0.28 -2.19 -2.88
CA ALA A 25 -0.45 -1.43 -1.65
C ALA A 25 -1.92 -1.38 -1.19
N LEU A 26 -2.85 -1.14 -2.11
CA LEU A 26 -4.30 -1.18 -1.83
C LEU A 26 -4.75 -2.57 -1.33
N ASN A 27 -4.29 -3.64 -1.98
CA ASN A 27 -4.62 -5.01 -1.58
C ASN A 27 -4.09 -5.36 -0.18
N ILE A 28 -2.94 -4.83 0.21
CA ILE A 28 -2.41 -5.00 1.57
C ILE A 28 -3.33 -4.34 2.59
N CYS A 29 -3.72 -3.08 2.35
CA CYS A 29 -4.68 -2.38 3.21
C CYS A 29 -6.01 -3.14 3.35
N GLU A 30 -6.60 -3.58 2.24
CA GLU A 30 -7.87 -4.32 2.25
C GLU A 30 -7.77 -5.62 3.05
N ALA A 31 -6.65 -6.32 2.94
CA ALA A 31 -6.42 -7.57 3.65
C ALA A 31 -6.18 -7.36 5.16
N ILE A 32 -5.56 -6.24 5.56
CA ILE A 32 -5.44 -5.83 6.97
C ILE A 32 -6.83 -5.44 7.53
N LEU A 33 -7.59 -4.63 6.80
CA LEU A 33 -8.94 -4.19 7.18
C LEU A 33 -9.92 -5.35 7.34
N SER A 34 -9.76 -6.40 6.54
CA SER A 34 -10.58 -7.62 6.59
C SER A 34 -10.10 -8.63 7.65
N SER A 35 -8.91 -8.43 8.23
CA SER A 35 -8.30 -9.35 9.20
C SER A 35 -8.79 -9.05 10.62
N LYS A 36 -9.18 -10.10 11.35
CA LYS A 36 -9.57 -10.00 12.77
C LYS A 36 -8.38 -9.94 13.73
N ASN A 37 -7.16 -10.04 13.21
CA ASN A 37 -5.93 -10.09 14.02
C ASN A 37 -5.40 -8.71 14.43
N PHE A 38 -5.98 -7.63 13.93
CA PHE A 38 -5.53 -6.26 14.20
C PHE A 38 -6.52 -5.51 15.09
N SER A 39 -6.00 -4.60 15.90
CA SER A 39 -6.84 -3.76 16.75
C SER A 39 -7.69 -2.79 15.91
N LYS A 40 -8.82 -2.34 16.47
CA LYS A 40 -9.68 -1.33 15.83
C LYS A 40 -8.93 -0.01 15.55
N LYS A 41 -7.96 0.34 16.39
CA LYS A 41 -7.11 1.52 16.21
C LYS A 41 -6.27 1.36 14.93
N VAL A 42 -5.52 0.27 14.84
CA VAL A 42 -4.72 -0.06 13.65
C VAL A 42 -5.58 -0.09 12.39
N GLN A 43 -6.76 -0.74 12.42
CA GLN A 43 -7.67 -0.74 11.27
C GLN A 43 -8.18 0.66 10.88
N THR A 44 -8.30 1.58 11.83
CA THR A 44 -8.69 2.97 11.55
C THR A 44 -7.55 3.73 10.86
N ASP A 45 -6.33 3.58 11.37
CA ASP A 45 -5.14 4.20 10.79
C ASP A 45 -4.88 3.66 9.37
N ILE A 46 -5.01 2.35 9.17
CA ILE A 46 -4.91 1.71 7.86
C ILE A 46 -6.01 2.17 6.90
N ARG A 47 -7.23 2.45 7.40
CA ARG A 47 -8.30 3.02 6.57
C ARG A 47 -7.94 4.42 6.07
N ASN A 48 -7.29 5.24 6.89
CA ASN A 48 -6.83 6.57 6.47
C ASN A 48 -5.75 6.45 5.40
N ILE A 49 -4.77 5.56 5.59
CA ILE A 49 -3.74 5.28 4.58
C ILE A 49 -4.37 4.74 3.28
N TYR A 50 -5.35 3.86 3.36
CA TYR A 50 -6.07 3.35 2.19
C TYR A 50 -6.78 4.47 1.41
N LEU A 51 -7.39 5.42 2.11
CA LEU A 51 -8.00 6.59 1.48
C LEU A 51 -6.95 7.48 0.82
N GLU A 52 -5.81 7.72 1.47
CA GLU A 52 -4.69 8.46 0.88
C GLU A 52 -4.20 7.77 -0.39
N LEU A 53 -3.93 6.46 -0.34
CA LEU A 53 -3.55 5.65 -1.50
C LEU A 53 -4.60 5.70 -2.62
N LYS A 54 -5.89 5.76 -2.30
CA LYS A 54 -6.95 5.97 -3.30
C LYS A 54 -6.92 7.38 -3.91
N THR A 55 -6.66 8.43 -3.13
CA THR A 55 -6.55 9.79 -3.68
C THR A 55 -5.36 9.93 -4.62
N LEU A 56 -4.28 9.17 -4.36
CA LEU A 56 -3.12 9.07 -5.25
C LEU A 56 -3.43 8.41 -6.60
N SER A 57 -4.63 7.84 -6.81
CA SER A 57 -4.98 7.02 -7.98
C SER A 57 -5.75 7.72 -9.10
N GLU A 58 -6.25 8.95 -8.92
CA GLU A 58 -6.90 9.71 -10.00
C GLU A 58 -5.99 10.84 -10.54
N PRO A 59 -5.74 10.95 -11.87
CA PRO A 59 -6.31 10.22 -13.01
C PRO A 59 -5.34 9.16 -13.59
N TRP A 60 -4.96 8.15 -12.80
CA TRP A 60 -3.75 7.35 -13.05
C TRP A 60 -4.00 5.89 -13.48
N GLY A 61 -5.20 5.53 -13.95
CA GLY A 61 -5.46 4.25 -14.64
C GLY A 61 -4.58 3.99 -15.88
N TYR A 62 -3.76 4.97 -16.27
CA TYR A 62 -2.75 4.90 -17.33
C TYR A 62 -1.36 4.45 -16.87
N TRP A 63 -1.09 4.29 -15.56
CA TRP A 63 0.25 4.01 -15.05
C TRP A 63 0.69 2.55 -15.20
N GLU A 64 -0.23 1.58 -15.08
CA GLU A 64 0.02 0.18 -15.48
C GLU A 64 0.43 0.07 -16.97
N LYS A 65 0.08 1.10 -17.76
CA LYS A 65 0.40 1.23 -19.19
C LYS A 65 1.65 2.09 -19.46
N ARG A 66 2.26 2.73 -18.45
CA ARG A 66 3.48 3.54 -18.59
C ARG A 66 4.73 2.68 -18.40
N ASN A 67 5.80 3.04 -19.10
CA ASN A 67 7.07 2.30 -19.04
C ASN A 67 7.97 2.70 -17.86
N SER A 68 7.67 3.79 -17.14
CA SER A 68 8.48 4.28 -16.02
C SER A 68 7.62 4.88 -14.90
N PRO A 69 7.92 4.59 -13.62
CA PRO A 69 7.28 5.24 -12.48
C PRO A 69 7.67 6.72 -12.39
N ASP A 70 6.70 7.59 -12.05
CA ASP A 70 7.00 8.89 -11.45
C ASP A 70 7.59 8.65 -10.06
N SER A 71 8.86 9.02 -9.89
CA SER A 71 9.62 8.79 -8.65
C SER A 71 8.98 9.46 -7.42
N TYR A 72 8.29 10.59 -7.60
CA TYR A 72 7.61 11.26 -6.50
C TYR A 72 6.46 10.40 -5.96
N MET A 73 5.63 9.87 -6.86
CA MET A 73 4.50 9.02 -6.48
C MET A 73 4.94 7.67 -5.93
N PHE A 74 6.00 7.08 -6.50
CA PHE A 74 6.61 5.87 -5.97
C PHE A 74 7.03 6.09 -4.51
N ASN A 75 7.76 7.18 -4.22
CA ASN A 75 8.18 7.52 -2.87
C ASN A 75 6.97 7.73 -1.94
N ARG A 76 5.90 8.42 -2.39
CA ARG A 76 4.69 8.62 -1.57
C ARG A 76 3.99 7.31 -1.20
N ILE A 77 3.95 6.34 -2.12
CA ILE A 77 3.39 5.02 -1.83
C ILE A 77 4.32 4.23 -0.91
N VAL A 78 5.64 4.34 -1.08
CA VAL A 78 6.62 3.76 -0.13
C VAL A 78 6.41 4.33 1.28
N ASP A 79 6.27 5.65 1.42
CA ASP A 79 5.98 6.30 2.71
C ASP A 79 4.69 5.74 3.36
N CYS A 80 3.66 5.48 2.56
CA CYS A 80 2.42 4.85 3.01
C CYS A 80 2.66 3.42 3.50
N LEU A 81 3.46 2.63 2.77
CA LEU A 81 3.79 1.26 3.16
C LEU A 81 4.66 1.20 4.41
N ASP A 82 5.60 2.12 4.56
CA ASP A 82 6.42 2.26 5.77
C ASP A 82 5.54 2.62 6.97
N SER A 83 4.57 3.52 6.78
CA SER A 83 3.57 3.84 7.82
C SER A 83 2.72 2.62 8.20
N ILE A 84 2.36 1.76 7.24
CA ILE A 84 1.69 0.49 7.54
C ILE A 84 2.60 -0.40 8.38
N TYR A 85 3.88 -0.51 8.02
CA TYR A 85 4.85 -1.34 8.73
C TYR A 85 5.09 -0.88 10.17
N GLU A 86 5.18 0.44 10.41
CA GLU A 86 5.36 1.01 11.75
C GLU A 86 4.15 0.78 12.68
N LEU A 87 2.97 0.55 12.12
CA LEU A 87 1.75 0.26 12.87
C LEU A 87 1.63 -1.23 13.29
N MET A 88 2.46 -2.11 12.72
CA MET A 88 2.45 -3.56 12.97
C MET A 88 3.33 -3.96 14.14
#